data_AF-A0A849W2T9-F1
#
_entry.id   AF-A0A849W2T9-F1
#
_cell.length_a   1.000
_cell.length_b   1.000
_cell.length_c   1.000
_cell.angle_alpha   90.00
_cell.angle_beta   90.00
_cell.angle_gamma   90.00
#
_symmetry.space_group_name_H-M   'P 1'
#
loop_
_entity.id
_entity.type
_entity.pdbx_description
1 polymer ?
#
loop_
_entity_poly.entity_id
_entity_poly.type
_entity_poly.pdbx_seq_one_letter_code
_entity_poly.pdbx_strand_id
1 'polypeptide(L)'
;MIIYIIPAIIIVVSLGAIIFMVFKKLPDLAMIDVETIAQEKETRVRNRIMAERLVRSSLNLKKNVGVLLKPVGEKVKEGSAKMYQKILELEKKTVSSKQPLKKIDLHQETQDKLAEASRLLKEGELEKAEEIGIEAIELDNQNLEAYELLVEIYIKSREYKKARETAKYLLKLFNQQKAADEGSLLRRRLANCYGDLGYVYELEHRYSYALTNYQKAVELEPNNPRFLDLLMKISIILKNKKLALEVFSSLEQADPENAKLPEIKEEINNLPETQNTEPEENAG
;
A
#
# COMPACT_ATOMS: atom_id res chain seq x y z
N MET A 1 -21.33 21.50 40.71
CA MET A 1 -20.95 20.85 39.43
C MET A 1 -19.47 20.44 39.36
N ILE A 2 -18.55 21.17 40.00
CA ILE A 2 -17.10 20.88 40.04
C ILE A 2 -16.77 19.57 40.81
N ILE A 3 -17.55 19.22 41.83
CA ILE A 3 -17.32 18.04 42.70
C ILE A 3 -17.40 16.70 41.94
N TYR A 4 -18.12 16.62 40.80
CA TYR A 4 -18.24 15.39 40.01
C TYR A 4 -17.15 15.24 38.93
N ILE A 5 -16.39 16.30 38.65
CA ILE A 5 -15.35 16.30 37.62
C ILE A 5 -14.10 15.57 38.14
N ILE A 6 -13.78 15.76 39.43
CA ILE A 6 -12.63 15.15 40.10
C ILE A 6 -12.69 13.60 40.06
N PRO A 7 -13.79 12.93 40.46
CA PRO A 7 -13.87 11.47 40.36
C PRO A 7 -13.91 10.95 38.92
N ALA A 8 -14.45 11.72 37.96
CA ALA A 8 -14.46 11.34 36.55
C ALA A 8 -13.03 11.34 35.95
N ILE A 9 -12.21 12.32 36.30
CA ILE A 9 -10.79 12.38 35.90
C ILE A 9 -10.03 11.18 36.48
N ILE A 10 -10.28 10.83 37.74
CA ILE A 10 -9.62 9.66 38.38
C ILE A 10 -9.99 8.36 37.65
N ILE A 11 -11.25 8.18 37.22
CA ILE A 11 -11.70 7.00 36.48
C ILE A 11 -11.04 6.93 35.10
N VAL A 12 -10.93 8.05 34.38
CA VAL A 12 -10.30 8.10 33.05
C VAL A 12 -8.79 7.82 33.14
N VAL A 13 -8.11 8.36 34.14
CA VAL A 13 -6.69 8.09 34.39
C VAL A 13 -6.47 6.62 34.75
N SER A 14 -7.37 6.03 35.54
CA SER A 14 -7.31 4.60 35.90
C SER A 14 -7.52 3.69 34.68
N LEU A 15 -8.47 4.03 33.80
CA LEU A 15 -8.71 3.31 32.55
C LEU A 15 -7.51 3.41 31.60
N GLY A 16 -6.89 4.59 31.49
CA GLY A 16 -5.68 4.78 30.71
C GLY A 16 -4.50 3.94 31.22
N ALA A 17 -4.33 3.84 32.55
CA ALA A 17 -3.30 3.00 33.15
C ALA A 17 -3.52 1.51 32.86
N ILE A 18 -4.77 1.02 32.91
CA ILE A 18 -5.10 -0.37 32.58
C ILE A 18 -4.82 -0.67 31.11
N ILE A 19 -5.24 0.22 30.20
CA ILE A 19 -5.00 0.09 28.76
C ILE A 19 -3.49 0.05 28.48
N PHE A 20 -2.71 0.96 29.08
CA PHE A 20 -1.26 0.98 28.96
C PHE A 20 -0.61 -0.31 29.46
N MET A 21 -1.10 -0.87 30.57
CA MET A 21 -0.58 -2.11 31.15
C MET A 21 -0.89 -3.33 30.26
N VAL A 22 -2.03 -3.35 29.57
CA VAL A 22 -2.40 -4.38 28.59
C VAL A 22 -1.54 -4.28 27.34
N PHE A 23 -1.32 -3.07 26.80
CA PHE A 23 -0.43 -2.86 25.65
C PHE A 23 1.02 -3.22 25.96
N LYS A 24 1.47 -2.99 27.19
CA LYS A 24 2.83 -3.36 27.63
C LYS A 24 3.04 -4.88 27.76
N LYS A 25 1.97 -5.66 28.01
CA LYS A 25 2.03 -7.14 28.14
C LYS A 25 1.72 -7.91 26.85
N LEU A 26 1.26 -7.23 25.80
CA LEU A 26 1.01 -7.84 24.50
C LEU A 26 2.26 -8.44 23.80
N PRO A 27 3.48 -7.88 23.90
CA PRO A 27 4.64 -8.48 23.24
C PRO A 27 5.10 -9.81 23.87
N ASP A 28 4.78 -10.08 25.14
CA ASP A 28 5.16 -11.33 25.82
C ASP A 28 4.28 -12.54 25.40
N LEU A 29 3.15 -12.29 24.73
CA LEU A 29 2.23 -13.32 24.23
C LEU A 29 2.46 -13.68 22.76
N ALA A 30 3.47 -13.06 22.13
CA ALA A 30 3.80 -13.21 20.71
C ALA A 30 5.06 -14.04 20.46
N MET A 31 5.46 -14.91 21.40
CA MET A 31 6.46 -15.96 21.17
C MET A 31 5.84 -17.33 21.42
N ILE A 32 5.21 -17.89 20.38
CA ILE A 32 5.11 -19.34 20.21
C ILE A 32 5.44 -19.62 18.74
N ASP A 33 6.51 -20.40 18.59
CA ASP A 33 7.12 -20.85 17.36
C ASP A 33 6.13 -21.47 16.37
N VAL A 34 6.31 -21.11 15.12
CA VAL A 34 5.64 -21.68 13.95
C VAL A 34 6.59 -22.73 13.39
N GLU A 35 6.40 -24.01 13.75
CA GLU A 35 6.71 -25.16 12.88
C GLU A 35 6.28 -26.49 13.53
N THR A 36 5.06 -26.92 13.22
CA THR A 36 4.73 -28.33 13.01
C THR A 36 3.40 -28.39 12.26
N ILE A 37 3.56 -28.60 10.96
CA ILE A 37 2.56 -28.62 9.90
C ILE A 37 1.53 -29.73 10.13
N ALA A 38 0.28 -29.39 9.83
CA ALA A 38 -0.79 -30.27 9.34
C ALA A 38 -0.87 -31.71 9.88
N GLN A 39 -1.83 -31.92 10.78
CA GLN A 39 -2.84 -32.95 10.57
C GLN A 39 -4.10 -32.66 11.40
N GLU A 40 -5.24 -32.98 10.77
CA GLU A 40 -6.50 -33.33 11.45
C GLU A 40 -7.33 -32.21 12.08
N LYS A 41 -8.18 -31.60 11.25
CA LYS A 41 -9.66 -31.78 11.24
C LYS A 41 -10.46 -31.94 12.56
N GLU A 42 -9.95 -31.58 13.74
CA GLU A 42 -10.68 -31.73 15.01
C GLU A 42 -10.77 -30.47 15.89
N THR A 43 -10.39 -29.29 15.38
CA THR A 43 -10.53 -28.03 16.15
C THR A 43 -11.77 -27.21 15.80
N ARG A 44 -12.66 -27.69 14.91
CA ARG A 44 -13.95 -27.02 14.63
C ARG A 44 -15.08 -27.36 15.61
N VAL A 45 -14.90 -28.37 16.47
CA VAL A 45 -15.97 -28.77 17.41
C VAL A 45 -15.76 -28.19 18.82
N ARG A 46 -14.52 -27.86 19.22
CA ARG A 46 -14.26 -27.31 20.57
C ARG A 46 -14.67 -25.84 20.74
N ASN A 47 -14.63 -25.05 19.67
CA ASN A 47 -15.01 -23.63 19.72
C ASN A 47 -16.53 -23.40 19.71
N ARG A 48 -17.34 -24.40 19.33
CA ARG A 48 -18.80 -24.28 19.37
C ARG A 48 -19.35 -24.43 20.79
N ILE A 49 -18.68 -25.20 21.65
CA ILE A 49 -19.10 -25.43 23.05
C ILE A 49 -18.73 -24.26 23.97
N MET A 50 -17.65 -23.51 23.68
CA MET A 50 -17.31 -22.29 24.43
C MET A 50 -18.22 -21.09 24.08
N ALA A 51 -18.63 -20.97 22.81
CA ALA A 51 -19.55 -19.92 22.37
C ALA A 51 -20.95 -20.07 23.00
N GLU A 52 -21.40 -21.30 23.26
CA GLU A 52 -22.72 -21.55 23.86
C GLU A 52 -22.78 -21.29 25.39
N ARG A 53 -21.65 -21.21 26.09
CA ARG A 53 -21.60 -20.81 27.52
C ARG A 53 -21.50 -19.30 27.73
N LEU A 54 -20.88 -18.55 26.81
CA LEU A 54 -20.79 -17.08 26.90
C LEU A 54 -22.11 -16.37 26.59
N VAL A 55 -22.96 -16.96 25.75
CA VAL A 55 -24.26 -16.36 25.39
C VAL A 55 -25.25 -16.41 26.56
N ARG A 56 -25.11 -17.33 27.52
CA ARG A 56 -26.02 -17.46 28.66
C ARG A 56 -25.71 -16.53 29.85
N SER A 57 -24.54 -15.89 29.92
CA SER A 57 -24.26 -14.88 30.96
C SER A 57 -24.54 -13.43 30.52
N SER A 58 -24.75 -13.17 29.22
CA SER A 58 -24.98 -11.80 28.71
C SER A 58 -26.46 -11.36 28.64
N LEU A 59 -27.42 -12.22 28.98
CA LEU A 59 -28.84 -11.93 28.84
C LEU A 59 -29.43 -10.98 29.91
N ASN A 60 -28.70 -10.64 30.97
CA ASN A 60 -29.21 -9.73 32.02
C ASN A 60 -28.52 -8.35 32.09
N LEU A 61 -27.57 -8.02 31.21
CA LEU A 61 -26.89 -6.70 31.24
C LEU A 61 -27.57 -5.60 30.40
N LYS A 62 -28.73 -5.87 29.80
CA LYS A 62 -29.38 -4.93 28.87
C LYS A 62 -30.34 -3.92 29.49
N LYS A 63 -30.79 -4.08 30.75
CA LYS A 63 -31.88 -3.25 31.29
C LYS A 63 -31.47 -2.00 32.08
N ASN A 64 -30.27 -1.93 32.69
CA ASN A 64 -29.91 -0.80 33.54
C ASN A 64 -28.75 0.09 33.05
N VAL A 65 -28.01 -0.31 32.02
CA VAL A 65 -26.85 0.49 31.52
C VAL A 65 -27.29 1.62 30.58
N GLY A 66 -28.43 1.47 29.89
CA GLY A 66 -28.93 2.46 28.92
C GLY A 66 -29.48 3.75 29.54
N VAL A 67 -29.81 3.77 30.84
CA VAL A 67 -30.37 4.95 31.51
C VAL A 67 -29.27 5.84 32.11
N LEU A 68 -28.16 5.26 32.56
CA LEU A 68 -27.06 6.00 33.18
C LEU A 68 -26.17 6.76 32.16
N LEU A 69 -26.07 6.27 30.92
CA LEU A 69 -25.19 6.83 29.89
C LEU A 69 -25.84 7.93 29.03
N LYS A 70 -27.17 8.11 29.10
CA LYS A 70 -27.88 9.16 28.34
C LYS A 70 -27.36 10.59 28.58
N PRO A 71 -27.18 11.07 29.83
CA PRO A 71 -26.74 12.45 30.05
C PRO A 71 -25.26 12.68 29.73
N VAL A 72 -24.45 11.62 29.69
CA VAL A 72 -23.03 11.68 29.33
C VAL A 72 -22.87 11.70 27.81
N GLY A 73 -23.67 10.91 27.08
CA GLY A 73 -23.67 10.90 25.62
C GLY A 73 -24.03 12.25 25.01
N GLU A 74 -24.98 12.98 25.60
CA GLU A 74 -25.38 14.31 25.12
C GLU A 74 -24.28 15.37 25.30
N LYS A 75 -23.60 15.40 26.47
CA LYS A 75 -22.48 16.33 26.71
C LYS A 75 -21.24 16.01 25.87
N VAL A 76 -20.96 14.71 25.65
CA VAL A 76 -19.88 14.27 24.76
C VAL A 76 -20.19 14.64 23.31
N LYS A 77 -21.46 14.55 22.89
CA LYS A 77 -21.91 14.97 21.55
C LYS A 77 -21.82 16.48 21.34
N GLU A 78 -22.12 17.29 22.36
CA GLU A 78 -21.92 18.74 22.29
C GLU A 78 -20.44 19.15 22.31
N GLY A 79 -19.62 18.49 23.14
CA GLY A 79 -18.18 18.73 23.20
C GLY A 79 -17.46 18.32 21.92
N SER A 80 -17.83 17.17 21.35
CA SER A 80 -17.29 16.71 20.08
C SER A 80 -17.78 17.56 18.93
N ALA A 81 -19.04 18.05 18.94
CA ALA A 81 -19.52 19.00 17.95
C ALA A 81 -18.75 20.33 18.02
N LYS A 82 -18.47 20.86 19.22
CA LYS A 82 -17.66 22.07 19.40
C LYS A 82 -16.21 21.88 18.95
N MET A 83 -15.62 20.73 19.25
CA MET A 83 -14.26 20.40 18.80
C MET A 83 -14.21 20.19 17.30
N TYR A 84 -15.18 19.50 16.72
CA TYR A 84 -15.33 19.31 15.28
C TYR A 84 -15.55 20.65 14.58
N GLN A 85 -16.37 21.55 15.13
CA GLN A 85 -16.55 22.92 14.64
C GLN A 85 -15.27 23.74 14.75
N LYS A 86 -14.49 23.59 15.83
CA LYS A 86 -13.22 24.31 15.99
C LYS A 86 -12.12 23.77 15.06
N ILE A 87 -12.12 22.47 14.80
CA ILE A 87 -11.28 21.83 13.77
C ILE A 87 -11.69 22.33 12.39
N LEU A 88 -12.99 22.35 12.08
CA LEU A 88 -13.53 22.95 10.86
C LEU A 88 -13.22 24.44 10.74
N GLU A 89 -13.27 25.22 11.82
CA GLU A 89 -12.90 26.63 11.82
C GLU A 89 -11.40 26.84 11.60
N LEU A 90 -10.55 25.98 12.17
CA LEU A 90 -9.11 26.00 11.94
C LEU A 90 -8.77 25.60 10.52
N GLU A 91 -9.41 24.56 9.99
CA GLU A 91 -9.33 24.15 8.60
C GLU A 91 -9.84 25.27 7.69
N LYS A 92 -10.96 25.91 8.02
CA LYS A 92 -11.52 27.06 7.29
C LYS A 92 -10.68 28.32 7.44
N LYS A 93 -9.87 28.50 8.49
CA LYS A 93 -8.95 29.64 8.67
C LYS A 93 -7.64 29.44 7.90
N THR A 94 -7.21 28.19 7.73
CA THR A 94 -6.13 27.79 6.80
C THR A 94 -6.60 27.85 5.34
N VAL A 95 -7.84 27.39 5.07
CA VAL A 95 -8.51 27.40 3.76
C VAL A 95 -9.04 28.80 3.38
N SER A 96 -9.33 29.72 4.31
CA SER A 96 -9.78 31.09 3.96
C SER A 96 -8.69 31.96 3.31
N SER A 97 -7.44 31.47 3.22
CA SER A 97 -6.43 32.09 2.33
C SER A 97 -6.46 31.54 0.90
N LYS A 98 -7.11 30.39 0.65
CA LYS A 98 -7.29 29.78 -0.66
C LYS A 98 -8.77 29.82 -1.01
N GLN A 99 -9.15 30.81 -1.82
CA GLN A 99 -10.50 30.92 -2.40
C GLN A 99 -10.97 29.56 -2.96
N PRO A 100 -12.28 29.24 -2.96
CA PRO A 100 -12.77 28.04 -3.62
C PRO A 100 -12.59 28.21 -5.13
N LEU A 101 -11.45 27.76 -5.64
CA LEU A 101 -11.09 27.78 -7.05
C LEU A 101 -12.12 26.95 -7.82
N LYS A 102 -12.66 27.51 -8.91
CA LYS A 102 -13.55 26.77 -9.84
C LYS A 102 -12.82 25.49 -10.26
N LYS A 103 -13.49 24.33 -10.32
CA LYS A 103 -12.87 23.03 -10.68
C LYS A 103 -11.93 23.04 -11.90
N ILE A 104 -12.13 23.97 -12.84
CA ILE A 104 -11.28 24.17 -14.02
C ILE A 104 -9.90 24.75 -13.63
N ASP A 105 -9.86 25.65 -12.67
CA ASP A 105 -8.68 26.31 -12.13
C ASP A 105 -7.81 25.32 -11.34
N LEU A 106 -8.46 24.45 -10.54
CA LEU A 106 -7.79 23.39 -9.78
C LEU A 106 -7.08 22.37 -10.68
N HIS A 107 -7.71 21.96 -11.79
CA HIS A 107 -7.09 21.03 -12.73
C HIS A 107 -5.86 21.65 -13.41
N GLN A 108 -5.96 22.92 -13.83
CA GLN A 108 -4.84 23.63 -14.42
C GLN A 108 -3.68 23.80 -13.43
N GLU A 109 -3.98 24.23 -12.19
CA GLU A 109 -2.97 24.37 -11.14
C GLU A 109 -2.27 23.04 -10.83
N THR A 110 -3.02 21.94 -10.79
CA THR A 110 -2.46 20.59 -10.62
C THR A 110 -1.51 20.27 -11.79
N GLN A 111 -1.90 20.54 -13.03
CA GLN A 111 -1.07 20.29 -14.21
C GLN A 111 0.20 21.15 -14.22
N ASP A 112 0.11 22.41 -13.81
CA ASP A 112 1.26 23.31 -13.69
C ASP A 112 2.26 22.79 -12.66
N LYS A 113 1.77 22.32 -11.51
CA LYS A 113 2.59 21.68 -10.46
C LYS A 113 3.25 20.39 -10.95
N LEU A 114 2.53 19.54 -11.68
CA LEU A 114 3.10 18.32 -12.26
C LEU A 114 4.20 18.62 -13.28
N ALA A 115 4.01 19.64 -14.11
CA ALA A 115 5.03 20.09 -15.06
C ALA A 115 6.28 20.63 -14.35
N GLU A 116 6.09 21.40 -13.29
CA GLU A 116 7.19 21.92 -12.47
C GLU A 116 7.96 20.80 -11.76
N ALA A 117 7.27 19.88 -11.07
CA ALA A 117 7.88 18.72 -10.42
C ALA A 117 8.63 17.84 -11.43
N SER A 118 8.06 17.62 -12.62
CA SER A 118 8.71 16.86 -13.69
C SER A 118 9.98 17.54 -14.21
N ARG A 119 10.01 18.88 -14.26
CA ARG A 119 11.22 19.63 -14.63
C ARG A 119 12.29 19.48 -13.56
N LEU A 120 11.95 19.68 -12.28
CA LEU A 120 12.88 19.54 -11.15
C LEU A 120 13.47 18.13 -11.07
N LEU A 121 12.65 17.11 -11.33
CA LEU A 121 13.10 15.73 -11.40
C LEU A 121 14.17 15.51 -12.49
N LYS A 122 14.00 16.13 -13.67
CA LYS A 122 14.98 16.07 -14.76
C LYS A 122 16.26 16.84 -14.44
N GLU A 123 16.15 17.92 -13.68
CA GLU A 123 17.28 18.71 -13.18
C GLU A 123 18.03 18.02 -12.03
N GLY A 124 17.43 16.97 -11.43
CA GLY A 124 18.01 16.21 -10.32
C GLY A 124 17.75 16.84 -8.95
N GLU A 125 16.90 17.87 -8.87
CA GLU A 125 16.49 18.55 -7.64
C GLU A 125 15.37 17.75 -6.95
N LEU A 126 15.73 16.55 -6.45
CA LEU A 126 14.78 15.53 -6.02
C LEU A 126 13.90 15.97 -4.84
N GLU A 127 14.46 16.69 -3.87
CA GLU A 127 13.72 17.16 -2.69
C GLU A 127 12.65 18.19 -3.08
N LYS A 128 12.98 19.12 -3.97
CA LYS A 128 12.02 20.10 -4.49
C LYS A 128 10.97 19.43 -5.37
N ALA A 129 11.38 18.44 -6.18
CA ALA A 129 10.44 17.67 -6.99
C ALA A 129 9.43 16.91 -6.11
N GLU A 130 9.87 16.33 -4.98
CA GLU A 130 9.00 15.69 -3.99
C GLU A 130 8.00 16.71 -3.40
N GLU A 131 8.48 17.87 -2.96
CA GLU A 131 7.64 18.93 -2.39
C GLU A 131 6.52 19.35 -3.36
N ILE A 132 6.88 19.72 -4.59
CA ILE A 132 5.91 20.13 -5.61
C ILE A 132 4.98 18.98 -6.03
N GLY A 133 5.48 17.74 -6.06
CA GLY A 133 4.67 16.56 -6.33
C GLY A 133 3.62 16.29 -5.24
N ILE A 134 3.96 16.52 -3.97
CA ILE A 134 3.01 16.43 -2.85
C ILE A 134 1.95 17.52 -2.95
N GLU A 135 2.34 18.76 -3.29
CA GLU A 135 1.37 19.83 -3.54
C GLU A 135 0.35 19.45 -4.62
N ALA A 136 0.78 18.77 -5.70
CA ALA A 136 -0.12 18.29 -6.73
C ALA A 136 -1.15 17.26 -6.21
N ILE A 137 -0.75 16.37 -5.29
CA ILE A 137 -1.68 15.43 -4.62
C ILE A 137 -2.64 16.16 -3.68
N GLU A 138 -2.20 17.21 -3.00
CA GLU A 138 -3.07 18.00 -2.12
C GLU A 138 -4.19 18.70 -2.90
N LEU A 139 -3.89 19.13 -4.14
CA LEU A 139 -4.86 19.71 -5.06
C LEU A 139 -5.81 18.65 -5.64
N ASP A 140 -5.27 17.51 -6.09
CA ASP A 140 -6.06 16.40 -6.65
C ASP A 140 -5.54 15.03 -6.16
N ASN A 141 -6.20 14.53 -5.11
CA ASN A 141 -5.81 13.29 -4.43
C ASN A 141 -6.12 12.00 -5.21
N GLN A 142 -6.78 12.08 -6.37
CA GLN A 142 -7.02 10.92 -7.23
C GLN A 142 -6.22 11.01 -8.55
N ASN A 143 -5.36 12.01 -8.68
CA ASN A 143 -4.57 12.22 -9.88
C ASN A 143 -3.49 11.14 -10.04
N LEU A 144 -3.71 10.20 -10.96
CA LEU A 144 -2.77 9.10 -11.21
C LEU A 144 -1.36 9.59 -11.59
N GLU A 145 -1.25 10.70 -12.34
CA GLU A 145 0.04 11.23 -12.81
C GLU A 145 0.88 11.78 -11.66
N ALA A 146 0.26 12.41 -10.67
CA ALA A 146 0.94 12.86 -9.45
C ALA A 146 1.60 11.70 -8.68
N TYR A 147 0.87 10.59 -8.53
CA TYR A 147 1.41 9.40 -7.88
C TYR A 147 2.49 8.71 -8.73
N GLU A 148 2.33 8.62 -10.05
CA GLU A 148 3.35 8.09 -10.96
C GLU A 148 4.66 8.88 -10.83
N LEU A 149 4.58 10.21 -10.86
CA LEU A 149 5.75 11.09 -10.72
C LEU A 149 6.44 10.90 -9.37
N LEU A 150 5.68 10.82 -8.28
CA LEU A 150 6.26 10.58 -6.96
C LEU A 150 6.89 9.20 -6.81
N VAL A 151 6.36 8.16 -7.46
CA VAL A 151 7.04 6.85 -7.52
C VAL A 151 8.40 6.99 -8.16
N GLU A 152 8.51 7.69 -9.30
CA GLU A 152 9.80 7.92 -9.96
C GLU A 152 10.76 8.74 -9.10
N ILE A 153 10.28 9.82 -8.46
CA ILE A 153 11.06 10.63 -7.53
C ILE A 153 11.60 9.75 -6.39
N TYR A 154 10.75 8.98 -5.72
CA TYR A 154 11.17 8.12 -4.60
C TYR A 154 12.14 7.02 -5.01
N ILE A 155 12.01 6.46 -6.22
CA ILE A 155 12.99 5.50 -6.77
C ILE A 155 14.35 6.19 -6.94
N LYS A 156 14.38 7.37 -7.56
CA LYS A 156 15.64 8.13 -7.78
C LYS A 156 16.27 8.62 -6.48
N SER A 157 15.47 9.03 -5.51
CA SER A 157 15.91 9.42 -4.15
C SER A 157 16.32 8.23 -3.27
N ARG A 158 16.16 6.99 -3.76
CA ARG A 158 16.41 5.74 -3.02
C ARG A 158 15.52 5.53 -1.79
N GLU A 159 14.40 6.22 -1.75
CA GLU A 159 13.37 6.12 -0.71
C GLU A 159 12.41 4.96 -1.02
N TYR A 160 12.95 3.74 -1.13
CA TYR A 160 12.23 2.58 -1.69
C TYR A 160 10.95 2.23 -0.92
N LYS A 161 10.94 2.44 0.40
CA LYS A 161 9.74 2.27 1.21
C LYS A 161 8.62 3.23 0.79
N LYS A 162 8.94 4.51 0.58
CA LYS A 162 7.95 5.50 0.09
C LYS A 162 7.50 5.12 -1.32
N ALA A 163 8.43 4.78 -2.22
CA ALA A 163 8.12 4.35 -3.58
C ALA A 163 7.13 3.16 -3.61
N ARG A 164 7.38 2.14 -2.80
CA ARG A 164 6.54 0.94 -2.71
C ARG A 164 5.13 1.26 -2.24
N GLU A 165 4.99 2.03 -1.17
CA GLU A 165 3.67 2.37 -0.62
C GLU A 165 2.89 3.30 -1.57
N THR A 166 3.56 4.25 -2.21
CA THR A 166 2.97 5.12 -3.25
C THR A 166 2.50 4.29 -4.46
N ALA A 167 3.32 3.36 -4.96
CA ALA A 167 2.96 2.48 -6.07
C ALA A 167 1.78 1.54 -5.72
N LYS A 168 1.74 0.98 -4.50
CA LYS A 168 0.60 0.18 -4.03
C LYS A 168 -0.69 1.01 -3.96
N TYR A 169 -0.61 2.26 -3.51
CA TYR A 169 -1.75 3.16 -3.50
C TYR A 169 -2.22 3.50 -4.91
N LEU A 170 -1.29 3.76 -5.83
CA LEU A 170 -1.57 3.98 -7.25
C LEU A 170 -2.28 2.77 -7.88
N LEU A 171 -1.87 1.54 -7.60
CA LEU A 171 -2.59 0.32 -8.02
C LEU A 171 -4.04 0.29 -7.50
N LYS A 172 -4.27 0.75 -6.26
CA LYS A 172 -5.62 0.85 -5.70
C LYS A 172 -6.45 1.89 -6.46
N LEU A 173 -5.87 3.03 -6.83
CA LEU A 173 -6.54 4.04 -7.66
C LEU A 173 -6.87 3.51 -9.06
N PHE A 174 -5.94 2.80 -9.71
CA PHE A 174 -6.23 2.15 -10.99
C PHE A 174 -7.41 1.18 -10.89
N ASN A 175 -7.50 0.37 -9.83
CA ASN A 175 -8.64 -0.53 -9.65
C ASN A 175 -9.98 0.20 -9.46
N GLN A 176 -9.95 1.39 -8.85
CA GLN A 176 -11.14 2.23 -8.70
C GLN A 176 -11.56 2.85 -10.04
N GLN A 177 -10.59 3.28 -10.86
CA GLN A 177 -10.83 3.91 -12.17
C GLN A 177 -11.10 2.89 -13.29
N LYS A 178 -10.59 1.66 -13.17
CA LYS A 178 -10.83 0.55 -14.12
C LYS A 178 -12.32 0.22 -14.27
N ALA A 179 -13.12 0.48 -13.23
CA ALA A 179 -14.58 0.33 -13.31
C ALA A 179 -15.25 1.39 -14.20
N ALA A 180 -14.53 2.45 -14.59
CA ALA A 180 -15.05 3.59 -15.34
C ALA A 180 -14.51 3.70 -16.78
N ASP A 181 -13.35 3.11 -17.09
CA ASP A 181 -12.73 3.20 -18.43
C ASP A 181 -11.85 1.96 -18.72
N GLU A 182 -12.17 1.22 -19.79
CA GLU A 182 -11.35 0.12 -20.32
C GLU A 182 -10.46 0.59 -21.50
N GLY A 183 -9.95 1.82 -21.42
CA GLY A 183 -9.04 2.37 -22.42
C GLY A 183 -7.66 1.68 -22.45
N SER A 184 -7.10 1.54 -23.66
CA SER A 184 -5.72 1.06 -23.88
C SER A 184 -4.67 1.85 -23.09
N LEU A 185 -4.92 3.15 -22.85
CA LEU A 185 -4.04 4.00 -22.05
C LEU A 185 -3.97 3.56 -20.58
N LEU A 186 -5.12 3.26 -19.97
CA LEU A 186 -5.17 2.83 -18.56
C LEU A 186 -4.47 1.49 -18.37
N ARG A 187 -4.65 0.56 -19.33
CA ARG A 187 -3.93 -0.73 -19.35
C ARG A 187 -2.41 -0.51 -19.38
N ARG A 188 -1.91 0.35 -20.26
CA ARG A 188 -0.46 0.64 -20.35
C ARG A 188 0.09 1.26 -19.08
N ARG A 189 -0.63 2.23 -18.49
CA ARG A 189 -0.24 2.87 -17.22
C ARG A 189 -0.24 1.87 -16.06
N LEU A 190 -1.23 0.98 -16.01
CA LEU A 190 -1.27 -0.10 -15.03
C LEU A 190 -0.09 -1.06 -15.20
N ALA A 191 0.28 -1.39 -16.44
CA ALA A 191 1.46 -2.21 -16.73
C ALA A 191 2.75 -1.54 -16.24
N ASN A 192 2.91 -0.23 -16.52
CA ASN A 192 4.04 0.56 -15.98
C ASN A 192 4.07 0.53 -14.46
N CYS A 193 2.94 0.74 -13.79
CA CYS A 193 2.86 0.72 -12.33
C CYS A 193 3.28 -0.64 -11.74
N TYR A 194 2.90 -1.75 -12.38
CA TYR A 194 3.39 -3.08 -11.99
C TYR A 194 4.89 -3.22 -12.25
N GLY A 195 5.39 -2.72 -13.39
CA GLY A 195 6.82 -2.68 -13.69
C GLY A 195 7.61 -1.91 -12.63
N ASP A 196 7.16 -0.70 -12.27
CA ASP A 196 7.86 0.14 -11.29
C ASP A 196 7.79 -0.45 -9.88
N LEU A 197 6.64 -1.05 -9.49
CA LEU A 197 6.54 -1.77 -8.22
C LEU A 197 7.46 -3.00 -8.19
N GLY A 198 7.57 -3.73 -9.30
CA GLY A 198 8.51 -4.83 -9.45
C GLY A 198 9.96 -4.38 -9.27
N TYR A 199 10.31 -3.25 -9.88
CA TYR A 199 11.63 -2.63 -9.77
C TYR A 199 11.94 -2.17 -8.35
N VAL A 200 10.98 -1.57 -7.66
CA VAL A 200 11.14 -1.22 -6.24
C VAL A 200 11.39 -2.47 -5.38
N TYR A 201 10.66 -3.56 -5.61
CA TYR A 201 10.91 -4.81 -4.90
C TYR A 201 12.28 -5.41 -5.20
N GLU A 202 12.76 -5.30 -6.44
CA GLU A 202 14.10 -5.73 -6.84
C GLU A 202 15.19 -4.92 -6.10
N LEU A 203 15.02 -3.59 -6.03
CA LEU A 203 15.92 -2.70 -5.27
C LEU A 203 15.92 -2.99 -3.76
N GLU A 204 14.84 -3.55 -3.23
CA GLU A 204 14.73 -4.03 -1.85
C GLU A 204 15.20 -5.48 -1.67
N HIS A 205 15.75 -6.12 -2.71
CA HIS A 205 16.16 -7.53 -2.74
C HIS A 205 15.02 -8.53 -2.49
N ARG A 206 13.76 -8.12 -2.69
CA ARG A 206 12.55 -8.93 -2.54
C ARG A 206 12.17 -9.57 -3.88
N TYR A 207 13.06 -10.42 -4.40
CA TYR A 207 13.00 -10.91 -5.79
C TYR A 207 11.72 -11.68 -6.16
N SER A 208 11.13 -12.47 -5.24
CA SER A 208 9.87 -13.18 -5.51
C SER A 208 8.69 -12.22 -5.74
N TYR A 209 8.68 -11.09 -5.03
CA TYR A 209 7.69 -10.04 -5.23
C TYR A 209 7.95 -9.27 -6.53
N ALA A 210 9.22 -9.02 -6.87
CA ALA A 210 9.59 -8.41 -8.15
C ALA A 210 9.11 -9.27 -9.32
N LEU A 211 9.38 -10.58 -9.28
CA LEU A 211 8.92 -11.56 -10.27
C LEU A 211 7.40 -11.48 -10.48
N THR A 212 6.64 -11.56 -9.40
CA THR A 212 5.17 -11.50 -9.46
C THR A 212 4.66 -10.22 -10.13
N ASN A 213 5.30 -9.08 -9.86
CA ASN A 213 4.87 -7.79 -10.43
C ASN A 213 5.30 -7.64 -11.89
N TYR A 214 6.50 -8.08 -12.26
CA TYR A 214 6.92 -8.10 -13.67
C TYR A 214 6.07 -9.04 -14.52
N GLN A 215 5.66 -10.20 -13.99
CA GLN A 215 4.70 -11.09 -14.67
C GLN A 215 3.39 -10.36 -14.98
N LYS A 216 2.82 -9.62 -14.02
CA LYS A 216 1.62 -8.82 -14.24
C LYS A 216 1.82 -7.70 -15.27
N ALA A 217 2.99 -7.09 -15.33
CA ALA A 217 3.30 -6.09 -16.36
C ALA A 217 3.31 -6.72 -17.77
N VAL A 218 3.92 -7.90 -17.93
CA VAL A 218 3.91 -8.67 -19.19
C VAL A 218 2.52 -9.18 -19.53
N GLU A 219 1.71 -9.63 -18.57
CA GLU A 219 0.31 -10.02 -18.82
C GLU A 219 -0.53 -8.88 -19.42
N LEU A 220 -0.26 -7.64 -19.01
CA LEU A 220 -0.96 -6.47 -19.51
C LEU A 220 -0.44 -6.01 -20.88
N GLU A 221 0.87 -6.11 -21.10
CA GLU A 221 1.59 -5.68 -22.30
C GLU A 221 2.58 -6.78 -22.76
N PRO A 222 2.09 -7.87 -23.39
CA PRO A 222 2.89 -9.10 -23.61
C PRO A 222 4.04 -8.95 -24.60
N ASN A 223 3.97 -7.97 -25.49
CA ASN A 223 4.98 -7.73 -26.53
C ASN A 223 5.85 -6.51 -26.21
N ASN A 224 5.85 -6.01 -24.97
CA ASN A 224 6.67 -4.86 -24.60
C ASN A 224 8.09 -5.31 -24.22
N PRO A 225 9.13 -4.98 -25.01
CA PRO A 225 10.49 -5.44 -24.76
C PRO A 225 11.03 -5.02 -23.39
N ARG A 226 10.60 -3.87 -22.85
CA ARG A 226 11.02 -3.40 -21.52
C ARG A 226 10.57 -4.38 -20.43
N PHE A 227 9.32 -4.82 -20.45
CA PHE A 227 8.81 -5.72 -19.41
C PHE A 227 9.32 -7.16 -19.58
N LEU A 228 9.50 -7.59 -20.82
CA LEU A 228 10.12 -8.88 -21.13
C LEU A 228 11.58 -8.91 -20.64
N ASP A 229 12.35 -7.85 -20.85
CA ASP A 229 13.72 -7.72 -20.32
C ASP A 229 13.77 -7.75 -18.79
N LEU A 230 12.88 -7.00 -18.11
CA LEU A 230 12.79 -7.02 -16.64
C LEU A 230 12.41 -8.41 -16.10
N LEU A 231 11.42 -9.07 -16.71
CA LEU A 231 10.99 -10.40 -16.32
C LEU A 231 12.07 -11.46 -16.58
N MET A 232 12.80 -11.33 -17.68
CA MET A 232 13.92 -12.21 -18.00
C MET A 232 15.04 -12.06 -16.98
N LYS A 233 15.48 -10.83 -16.68
CA LYS A 233 16.54 -10.55 -15.70
C LYS A 233 16.20 -11.12 -14.33
N ILE A 234 14.98 -10.89 -13.82
CA ILE A 234 14.60 -11.43 -12.51
C ILE A 234 14.55 -12.96 -12.52
N SER A 235 14.19 -13.58 -13.66
CA SER A 235 14.15 -15.03 -13.81
C SER A 235 15.54 -15.64 -13.76
N ILE A 236 16.52 -14.97 -14.35
CA ILE A 236 17.95 -15.34 -14.26
C ILE A 236 18.45 -15.19 -12.82
N ILE A 237 18.15 -14.08 -12.15
CA ILE A 237 18.52 -13.84 -10.74
C ILE A 237 17.98 -14.95 -9.84
N LEU A 238 16.73 -15.35 -10.05
CA LEU A 238 16.07 -16.43 -9.31
C LEU A 238 16.47 -17.84 -9.79
N LYS A 239 17.37 -17.94 -10.78
CA LYS A 239 17.81 -19.20 -11.40
C LYS A 239 16.65 -20.05 -11.95
N ASN A 240 15.55 -19.42 -12.31
CA ASN A 240 14.42 -20.08 -12.95
C ASN A 240 14.68 -20.19 -14.45
N LYS A 241 15.54 -21.15 -14.82
CA LYS A 241 15.97 -21.40 -16.21
C LYS A 241 14.79 -21.61 -17.16
N LYS A 242 13.77 -22.36 -16.73
CA LYS A 242 12.57 -22.62 -17.54
C LYS A 242 11.87 -21.31 -17.91
N LEU A 243 11.53 -20.49 -16.91
CA LEU A 243 10.87 -19.21 -17.16
C LEU A 243 11.77 -18.26 -17.97
N ALA A 244 13.07 -18.23 -17.69
CA ALA A 244 14.00 -17.40 -18.44
C ALA A 244 14.03 -17.76 -19.94
N LEU A 245 14.03 -19.05 -20.30
CA LEU A 245 13.95 -19.51 -21.70
C LEU A 245 12.62 -19.16 -22.36
N GLU A 246 11.50 -19.30 -21.64
CA GLU A 246 10.17 -18.92 -22.13
C GLU A 246 10.12 -17.42 -22.46
N VAL A 247 10.58 -16.58 -21.52
CA VAL A 247 10.58 -15.12 -21.68
C VAL A 247 11.60 -14.67 -22.73
N PHE A 248 12.76 -15.32 -22.81
CA PHE A 248 13.76 -15.07 -23.85
C PHE A 248 13.17 -15.25 -25.25
N SER A 249 12.41 -16.31 -25.47
CA SER A 249 11.76 -16.58 -26.75
C SER A 249 10.76 -15.49 -27.13
N SER A 250 10.01 -14.98 -26.15
CA SER A 250 9.10 -13.84 -26.34
C SER A 250 9.85 -12.54 -26.60
N LEU A 251 10.99 -12.30 -25.92
CA LEU A 251 11.83 -11.12 -26.10
C LEU A 251 12.47 -11.10 -27.50
N GLU A 252 12.98 -12.24 -27.97
CA GLU A 252 13.55 -12.39 -29.32
C GLU A 252 12.51 -12.11 -30.42
N GLN A 253 11.24 -12.48 -30.20
CA GLN A 253 10.16 -12.14 -31.14
C GLN A 253 9.77 -10.66 -31.09
N ALA A 254 9.78 -10.05 -29.91
CA ALA A 254 9.38 -8.65 -29.71
C ALA A 254 10.48 -7.66 -30.14
N ASP A 255 11.75 -8.02 -29.99
CA ASP A 255 12.91 -7.21 -30.35
C ASP A 255 14.04 -8.07 -30.96
N PRO A 256 13.90 -8.50 -32.23
CA PRO A 256 14.88 -9.37 -32.89
C PRO A 256 16.25 -8.70 -33.11
N GLU A 257 16.31 -7.36 -33.09
CA GLU A 257 17.53 -6.59 -33.32
C GLU A 257 18.32 -6.32 -32.03
N ASN A 258 17.84 -6.84 -30.88
CA ASN A 258 18.54 -6.69 -29.61
C ASN A 258 19.91 -7.41 -29.64
N ALA A 259 20.97 -6.62 -29.73
CA ALA A 259 22.35 -7.10 -29.82
C ALA A 259 22.80 -7.99 -28.64
N LYS A 260 22.08 -7.96 -27.50
CA LYS A 260 22.41 -8.73 -26.30
C LYS A 260 21.80 -10.13 -26.27
N LEU A 261 20.92 -10.48 -27.22
CA LEU A 261 20.25 -11.79 -27.25
C LEU A 261 21.22 -12.98 -27.17
N PRO A 262 22.37 -13.01 -27.88
CA PRO A 262 23.31 -14.12 -27.78
C PRO A 262 23.91 -14.28 -26.38
N GLU A 263 24.31 -13.18 -25.75
CA GLU A 263 24.91 -13.13 -24.41
C GLU A 263 23.91 -13.61 -23.36
N ILE A 264 22.68 -13.12 -23.44
CA ILE A 264 21.57 -13.52 -22.57
C ILE A 264 21.28 -15.02 -22.71
N LYS A 265 21.27 -15.55 -23.93
CA LYS A 265 21.01 -16.97 -24.18
C LYS A 265 22.08 -17.86 -23.57
N GLU A 266 23.34 -17.45 -23.67
CA GLU A 266 24.46 -18.14 -23.03
C GLU A 266 24.32 -18.12 -21.49
N GLU A 267 24.00 -16.96 -20.90
CA GLU A 267 23.76 -16.81 -19.47
C GLU A 267 22.65 -17.76 -18.98
N ILE A 268 21.51 -17.81 -19.68
CA ILE A 268 20.39 -18.70 -19.34
C ILE A 268 20.79 -20.17 -19.44
N ASN A 269 21.55 -20.56 -20.48
CA ASN A 269 21.99 -21.94 -20.67
C ASN A 269 22.93 -22.43 -19.55
N ASN A 270 23.74 -21.52 -19.00
CA ASN A 270 24.66 -21.77 -17.89
C ASN A 270 23.96 -21.87 -16.52
N LEU A 271 22.67 -21.52 -16.43
CA LEU A 271 21.90 -21.73 -15.21
C LEU A 271 21.75 -23.24 -14.93
N PRO A 272 21.75 -23.65 -13.64
CA PRO A 272 21.43 -25.02 -13.27
C PRO A 272 20.03 -25.38 -13.78
N GLU A 273 19.84 -26.63 -14.20
CA GLU A 273 18.50 -27.13 -14.49
C GLU A 273 17.62 -26.90 -13.26
N THR A 274 16.43 -26.33 -13.47
CA THR A 274 15.50 -26.02 -12.38
C THR A 274 15.18 -27.31 -11.65
N GLN A 275 15.82 -27.52 -10.50
CA GLN A 275 15.24 -28.36 -9.46
C GLN A 275 13.95 -27.64 -9.06
N ASN A 276 12.84 -28.37 -8.97
CA ASN A 276 11.58 -27.85 -8.46
C ASN A 276 11.78 -27.44 -7.00
N THR A 277 12.42 -26.30 -6.74
CA THR A 277 12.40 -25.65 -5.45
C THR A 277 11.13 -24.81 -5.50
N GLU A 278 10.09 -25.35 -4.88
CA GLU A 278 8.96 -24.56 -4.40
C GLU A 278 9.50 -23.26 -3.77
N PRO A 279 8.81 -22.12 -3.95
CA PRO A 279 9.29 -20.87 -3.39
C PRO A 279 9.45 -21.04 -1.89
N GLU A 280 10.70 -21.05 -1.42
CA GLU A 280 11.01 -20.88 0.00
C GLU A 280 10.38 -19.54 0.39
N GLU A 281 9.27 -19.62 1.10
CA GLU A 281 8.72 -18.53 1.90
C GLU A 281 9.79 -18.17 2.93
N ASN A 282 10.71 -17.27 2.54
CA ASN A 282 11.62 -16.65 3.48
C ASN A 282 10.80 -15.76 4.42
N ALA A 283 10.42 -16.38 5.54
CA ALA A 283 10.10 -15.75 6.79
C ALA A 283 11.35 -15.02 7.32
N GLY A 284 11.18 -13.75 7.68
CA GLY A 284 12.21 -12.85 8.21
C GLY A 284 11.73 -11.41 8.21
#